data_AF-A0A3R6Q4X1-F1
#
_entry.id   AF-A0A3R6Q4X1-F1
#
_cell.length_a   1.000
_cell.length_b   1.000
_cell.length_c   1.000
_cell.angle_alpha   90.00
_cell.angle_beta   90.00
_cell.angle_gamma   90.00
#
_symmetry.space_group_name_H-M   'P 1'
#
loop_
_entity.id
_entity.type
_entity.pdbx_description
1 polymer ?
#
loop_
_entity_poly.entity_id
_entity_poly.type
_entity_poly.pdbx_seq_one_letter_code
_entity_poly.pdbx_strand_id
1 'polypeptide(L)' 'MDENKVDFEKMTPAERLKYEVAEEIGLADKVRQYGWRSLTAKESGRIGGLMTKKRREMKQDKKG' A
#
# COMPACT_ATOMS: atom_id res chain seq x y z
N MET A 1 -16.78 -15.14 9.69
CA MET A 1 -15.55 -14.53 10.23
C MET A 1 -15.04 -13.64 9.11
N ASP A 2 -15.41 -12.36 9.14
CA ASP A 2 -15.20 -11.44 8.02
C ASP A 2 -14.33 -10.27 8.49
N GLU A 3 -13.07 -10.60 8.76
CA GLU A 3 -12.01 -9.70 9.23
C GLU A 3 -11.42 -8.89 8.06
N ASN A 4 -12.22 -8.06 7.39
CA ASN A 4 -11.79 -7.31 6.21
C ASN A 4 -12.15 -5.82 6.24
N LYS A 5 -12.18 -5.20 7.42
CA LYS A 5 -12.15 -3.74 7.49
C LYS A 5 -10.70 -3.26 7.47
N VAL A 6 -10.36 -2.44 6.48
CA VAL A 6 -9.13 -1.66 6.51
C VAL A 6 -9.24 -0.69 7.67
N ASP A 7 -8.51 -0.93 8.76
CA ASP A 7 -8.51 -0.05 9.93
C ASP A 7 -7.68 1.21 9.65
N PHE A 8 -8.29 2.16 8.95
CA PHE A 8 -7.71 3.47 8.63
C PHE A 8 -7.25 4.24 9.88
N GLU A 9 -7.89 4.03 11.02
CA GLU A 9 -7.60 4.73 12.28
C GLU A 9 -6.27 4.31 12.92
N LYS A 10 -5.72 3.14 12.53
CA LYS A 10 -4.41 2.67 13.01
C LYS A 10 -3.30 2.76 11.96
N MET A 11 -3.58 3.36 10.80
CA MET A 11 -2.63 3.35 9.68
C MET A 11 -1.34 4.08 10.01
N THR A 12 -0.25 3.32 9.97
CA THR A 12 1.11 3.87 10.00
C THR A 12 1.39 4.70 8.73
N PRO A 13 2.39 5.59 8.73
CA PRO A 13 2.80 6.30 7.50
C PRO A 13 3.15 5.34 6.36
N ALA A 14 3.59 4.12 6.67
CA ALA A 14 3.78 3.07 5.69
C ALA A 14 2.45 2.66 5.05
N GLU A 15 1.37 2.48 5.80
CA GLU A 15 0.08 2.17 5.20
C GLU A 15 -0.48 3.33 4.37
N ARG A 16 -0.27 4.59 4.78
CA ARG A 16 -0.67 5.74 3.94
C ARG A 16 0.00 5.68 2.57
N LEU A 17 1.32 5.40 2.55
CA LEU A 17 2.06 5.19 1.31
C LEU A 17 1.53 4.00 0.49
N LYS A 18 1.10 2.90 1.13
CA LYS A 18 0.44 1.80 0.40
C LYS A 18 -0.81 2.30 -0.29
N TYR A 19 -1.61 3.12 0.39
CA TYR A 19 -2.86 3.63 -0.11
C TYR A 19 -2.65 4.63 -1.25
N GLU A 20 -1.68 5.55 -1.12
CA GLU A 20 -1.27 6.44 -2.22
C GLU A 20 -0.83 5.66 -3.46
N VAL A 21 0.01 4.63 -3.27
CA VAL A 21 0.44 3.78 -4.38
C VAL A 21 -0.73 3.00 -4.97
N ALA A 22 -1.64 2.50 -4.13
CA ALA A 22 -2.86 1.85 -4.59
C ALA A 22 -3.73 2.82 -5.40
N GLU A 23 -3.83 4.09 -4.99
CA GLU A 23 -4.59 5.12 -5.68
C GLU A 23 -3.97 5.45 -7.03
N GLU A 24 -2.64 5.60 -7.08
CA GLU A 24 -1.86 5.86 -8.29
C GLU A 24 -2.07 4.78 -9.37
N ILE A 25 -2.27 3.53 -8.96
CA ILE A 25 -2.49 2.38 -9.88
C ILE A 25 -3.97 1.97 -10.00
N GLY A 26 -4.91 2.73 -9.41
CA GLY A 26 -6.35 2.48 -9.52
C GLY A 26 -6.90 1.33 -8.66
N LEU A 27 -6.15 0.89 -7.65
CA LEU A 27 -6.53 -0.15 -6.70
C LEU A 27 -7.05 0.36 -5.36
N ALA A 28 -6.90 1.65 -5.06
CA ALA A 28 -7.39 2.23 -3.81
C ALA A 28 -8.89 2.00 -3.61
N ASP A 29 -9.69 2.16 -4.68
CA ASP A 29 -11.14 1.95 -4.61
C ASP A 29 -11.48 0.50 -4.25
N LYS A 30 -10.78 -0.46 -4.86
CA LYS A 30 -10.93 -1.88 -4.56
C LYS A 30 -10.52 -2.23 -3.12
N VAL A 31 -9.44 -1.65 -2.62
CA VAL A 31 -9.02 -1.80 -1.21
C VAL A 31 -10.04 -1.17 -0.26
N ARG A 32 -10.64 -0.02 -0.63
CA ARG A 32 -11.67 0.65 0.15
C ARG A 32 -12.94 -0.20 0.26
N GLN A 33 -13.37 -0.77 -0.86
CA GLN A 33 -14.62 -1.52 -0.96
C GLN A 33 -14.51 -2.95 -0.45
N TYR A 34 -13.41 -3.64 -0.78
CA TYR A 34 -13.25 -5.08 -0.55
C TYR A 34 -12.08 -5.43 0.40
N GLY A 35 -11.29 -4.44 0.83
CA GLY A 35 -10.14 -4.66 1.69
C GLY A 35 -8.88 -5.14 0.96
N TRP A 36 -7.75 -5.14 1.67
CA TRP A 36 -6.46 -5.58 1.14
C TRP A 36 -6.45 -7.06 0.72
N ARG A 37 -7.29 -7.90 1.33
CA ARG A 37 -7.38 -9.34 0.99
C ARG A 37 -8.04 -9.59 -0.37
N SER A 38 -8.74 -8.60 -0.93
CA SER A 38 -9.32 -8.68 -2.28
C SER A 38 -8.30 -8.39 -3.39
N LEU A 39 -7.12 -7.90 -3.04
CA LEU A 39 -6.03 -7.76 -3.99
C LEU A 39 -5.39 -9.10 -4.30
N THR A 40 -5.13 -9.33 -5.57
CA THR A 40 -4.32 -10.45 -6.05
C THR A 40 -2.85 -10.28 -5.68
N ALA A 41 -2.08 -11.36 -5.70
CA ALA A 41 -0.63 -11.33 -5.47
C ALA A 41 0.10 -10.35 -6.42
N LYS A 42 -0.41 -10.16 -7.64
CA LYS A 42 0.15 -9.22 -8.62
C LYS A 42 -0.12 -7.77 -8.25
N GLU A 43 -1.31 -7.48 -7.74
CA GLU A 43 -1.74 -6.16 -7.28
C GLU A 43 -1.01 -5.74 -5.99
N SER A 44 -1.07 -6.59 -4.96
CA SER A 44 -0.37 -6.34 -3.69
C SER A 44 1.15 -6.34 -3.85
N GLY A 45 1.69 -7.19 -4.74
CA GLY A 45 3.12 -7.21 -5.09
C GLY A 45 3.60 -5.92 -5.78
N ARG A 46 2.78 -5.32 -6.65
CA ARG A 46 3.09 -4.01 -7.26
C ARG A 46 3.16 -2.90 -6.19
N ILE A 47 2.18 -2.87 -5.28
CA ILE A 47 2.14 -1.88 -4.19
C ILE A 47 3.37 -2.05 -3.27
N GLY A 48 3.66 -3.27 -2.84
CA GLY A 48 4.82 -3.56 -2.00
C GLY A 48 6.16 -3.27 -2.69
N GLY A 49 6.26 -3.53 -4.00
CA GLY A 49 7.43 -3.21 -4.80
C GLY A 49 7.70 -1.71 -4.90
N LEU A 50 6.67 -0.91 -5.19
CA LEU A 50 6.76 0.55 -5.27
C LEU A 50 7.10 1.18 -3.92
N MET A 51 6.51 0.69 -2.82
CA MET A 51 6.90 1.10 -1.48
C MET A 51 8.36 0.80 -1.17
N THR A 52 8.82 -0.41 -1.52
CA THR A 52 10.20 -0.84 -1.27
C THR A 52 11.17 0.00 -2.08
N LYS A 53 10.81 0.35 -3.31
CA LYS A 53 11.56 1.26 -4.17
C LYS A 53 11.67 2.65 -3.53
N LYS A 54 10.55 3.28 -3.15
CA LYS A 54 10.55 4.58 -2.44
C LYS A 54 11.38 4.54 -1.14
N ARG A 55 11.27 3.46 -0.34
CA ARG A 55 12.08 3.28 0.88
C ARG A 55 13.57 3.15 0.58
N ARG A 56 13.95 2.50 -0.52
CA ARG A 56 15.34 2.39 -0.96
C ARG A 56 15.87 3.75 -1.42
N GLU A 57 15.09 4.47 -2.22
CA GLU A 57 15.45 5.80 -2.73
C GLU A 57 15.63 6.80 -1.58
N MET A 58 14.70 6.87 -0.62
CA MET A 58 14.85 7.71 0.59
C MET A 58 16.07 7.37 1.44
N LYS A 59 16.50 6.09 1.46
CA LYS A 59 17.72 5.67 2.16
C LYS A 59 18.99 5.99 1.38
N GLN A 60 18.94 5.99 0.05
CA GLN A 60 20.06 6.41 -0.78
C GLN A 60 20.25 7.92 -0.75
N ASP A 61 19.16 8.68 -0.78
CA ASP A 61 19.18 10.15 -0.75
C ASP A 61 19.78 10.70 0.55
N LYS A 62 19.50 10.07 1.70
CA LYS A 62 20.09 10.43 3.00
C LYS A 62 21.59 10.11 3.16
N LYS A 63 22.25 9.56 2.15
CA LYS A 63 23.66 9.17 2.18
C LYS A 63 24.55 9.96 1.21
N GLY A 64 23.98 10.94 0.50
CA GLY A 64 24.68 11.87 -0.41
C GLY A 64 25.09 13.16 0.28
#